data_AF-A0A4R3KGU7-F1
#
_entry.id   AF-A0A4R3KGU7-F1
#
_cell.length_a   1.000
_cell.length_b   1.000
_cell.length_c   1.000
_cell.angle_alpha   90.00
_cell.angle_beta   90.00
_cell.angle_gamma   90.00
#
_symmetry.space_group_name_H-M   'P 1'
#
loop_
_entity.id
_entity.type
_entity.pdbx_description
1 polymer ?
#
loop_
_entity_poly.entity_id
_entity_poly.type
_entity_poly.pdbx_seq_one_letter_code
_entity_poly.pdbx_strand_id
1 'polypeptide(L)'
;MEKALRELGDIHMTLEQHKKFDEFITGDDMDFYEEYIIYLSRQEQERFFAENPDFLSEFQVSYDNIDLLKDKMYRNILRKVKKYAAEGEN
;
A
#
# COMPACT_ATOMS: atom_id res chain seq x y z
N MET A 1 -17.72 9.32 17.11
CA MET A 1 -16.27 9.06 17.11
C MET A 1 -15.78 8.66 18.51
N GLU A 2 -16.08 9.44 19.56
CA GLU A 2 -15.70 9.10 20.96
C GLU A 2 -16.25 7.77 21.49
N LYS A 3 -17.41 7.32 21.00
CA LYS A 3 -18.04 6.07 21.47
C LYS A 3 -17.34 4.80 20.93
N ALA A 4 -16.76 4.87 19.72
CA ALA A 4 -16.00 3.76 19.15
C ALA A 4 -14.63 3.59 19.84
N LEU A 5 -14.04 4.70 20.29
CA LEU A 5 -12.78 4.71 21.05
C LEU A 5 -12.90 4.10 22.46
N ARG A 6 -14.13 3.99 23.02
CA ARG A 6 -14.38 3.38 24.34
C ARG A 6 -14.50 1.85 24.30
N GLU A 7 -14.72 1.24 23.13
CA GLU A 7 -14.90 -0.21 22.99
C GLU A 7 -13.59 -0.94 22.62
N LEU A 8 -12.56 -0.23 22.19
CA LEU A 8 -11.19 -0.75 22.03
C LEU A 8 -10.45 -0.76 23.36
N GLY A 9 -11.00 -1.50 24.33
CA GLY A 9 -10.40 -1.70 25.65
C GLY A 9 -8.94 -2.12 25.56
N ASP A 10 -8.07 -1.27 26.12
CA ASP A 10 -6.70 -1.59 26.57
C ASP A 10 -5.67 -2.04 25.53
N ILE A 11 -5.72 -1.50 24.30
CA ILE A 11 -4.53 -1.50 23.44
C ILE A 11 -3.72 -0.25 23.77
N HIS A 12 -2.83 -0.34 24.76
CA HIS A 12 -1.89 0.74 25.06
C HIS A 12 -0.80 0.77 23.97
N MET A 13 -1.15 1.25 22.77
CA MET A 13 -0.17 1.50 21.71
C MET A 13 0.80 2.58 22.16
N THR A 14 2.09 2.38 21.89
CA THR A 14 3.07 3.45 22.03
C THR A 14 2.79 4.55 21.01
N LEU A 15 3.32 5.76 21.24
CA LEU A 15 3.23 6.84 20.27
C LEU A 15 3.76 6.44 18.88
N GLU A 16 4.81 5.61 18.85
CA GLU A 16 5.38 5.08 17.60
C GLU A 16 4.42 4.09 16.91
N GLN A 17 3.73 3.24 17.67
CA GLN A 17 2.73 2.31 17.12
C GLN A 17 1.52 3.07 16.58
N HIS A 18 1.07 4.11 17.29
CA HIS A 18 0.03 5.01 16.78
C HIS A 18 0.45 5.66 15.46
N LYS A 19 1.67 6.19 15.37
CA LYS A 19 2.17 6.81 14.14
C LYS A 19 2.22 5.82 12.97
N LYS A 20 2.72 4.60 13.21
CA LYS A 20 2.75 3.54 12.19
C LYS A 20 1.36 3.11 11.75
N PHE A 21 0.42 3.02 12.69
CA PHE A 21 -0.97 2.72 12.37
C PHE A 21 -1.61 3.82 11.53
N ASP A 22 -1.40 5.08 11.91
CA ASP A 22 -1.89 6.24 11.17
C ASP A 22 -1.29 6.29 9.74
N GLU A 23 0.00 6.01 9.58
CA GLU A 23 0.66 5.90 8.27
C GLU A 23 0.07 4.74 7.45
N PHE A 24 -0.18 3.58 8.07
CA PHE A 24 -0.79 2.43 7.41
C PHE A 24 -2.21 2.69 6.91
N ILE A 25 -3.07 3.33 7.70
CA ILE A 25 -4.47 3.60 7.30
C ILE A 25 -4.60 4.77 6.32
N THR A 26 -3.59 5.64 6.22
CA THR A 26 -3.61 6.81 5.32
C THR A 26 -2.78 6.64 4.05
N GLY A 27 -1.87 5.66 4.02
CA GLY A 27 -1.06 5.32 2.86
C GLY A 27 -1.87 4.64 1.75
N ASP A 28 -1.39 4.76 0.51
CA ASP A 28 -1.94 4.01 -0.61
C ASP A 28 -1.27 2.63 -0.76
N ASP A 29 -1.83 1.78 -1.63
CA ASP A 29 -1.31 0.43 -1.83
C ASP A 29 0.17 0.40 -2.26
N MET A 30 0.65 1.46 -2.92
CA MET A 30 2.05 1.58 -3.31
C MET A 30 2.94 1.90 -2.09
N ASP A 31 2.46 2.71 -1.14
CA ASP A 31 3.15 2.95 0.14
C ASP A 31 3.32 1.63 0.91
N PHE A 32 2.25 0.84 1.02
CA PHE A 32 2.31 -0.47 1.67
C PHE A 32 3.26 -1.43 0.94
N TYR A 33 3.22 -1.45 -0.39
CA TYR A 33 4.15 -2.26 -1.17
C TYR A 33 5.62 -1.91 -0.88
N GLU A 34 5.94 -0.61 -0.81
CA GLU A 34 7.30 -0.13 -0.56
C GLU A 34 7.79 -0.43 0.86
N GLU A 35 6.90 -0.42 1.86
CA GLU A 35 7.27 -0.66 3.24
C GLU A 35 7.37 -2.16 3.58
N TYR A 36 6.47 -2.99 3.04
CA TYR A 36 6.32 -4.38 3.50
C TYR A 36 6.58 -5.44 2.42
N ILE A 37 6.16 -5.22 1.18
CA ILE A 37 6.14 -6.28 0.16
C ILE A 37 7.43 -6.34 -0.65
N ILE A 38 8.06 -5.20 -0.93
CA ILE A 38 9.27 -5.12 -1.78
C ILE A 38 10.44 -5.96 -1.25
N TYR A 39 10.50 -6.17 0.07
CA TYR A 39 11.57 -6.91 0.75
C TYR A 39 11.32 -8.42 0.81
N LEU A 40 10.12 -8.88 0.46
CA LEU A 40 9.78 -10.30 0.43
C LEU A 40 10.50 -11.02 -0.72
N SER A 41 10.65 -12.34 -0.59
CA SER A 41 11.14 -13.16 -1.70
C SER A 41 10.17 -13.15 -2.88
N ARG A 42 10.64 -13.48 -4.08
CA ARG A 42 9.80 -13.51 -5.29
C ARG A 42 8.56 -14.40 -5.11
N GLN A 43 8.73 -15.58 -4.49
CA GLN A 43 7.64 -16.52 -4.25
C GLN A 43 6.60 -15.97 -3.26
N GLU A 44 7.04 -15.22 -2.25
CA GLU A 44 6.14 -14.59 -1.29
C GLU A 44 5.38 -13.42 -1.90
N GLN A 45 6.03 -12.63 -2.75
CA GLN A 45 5.36 -11.58 -3.53
C GLN A 45 4.31 -12.18 -4.47
N GLU A 46 4.67 -13.21 -5.24
CA GLU A 46 3.75 -13.93 -6.13
C GLU A 46 2.54 -14.48 -5.36
N ARG A 47 2.76 -15.10 -4.19
CA ARG A 47 1.68 -15.59 -3.32
C ARG A 47 0.79 -14.44 -2.82
N PHE A 48 1.39 -13.35 -2.35
CA PHE A 48 0.65 -12.19 -1.85
C PHE A 48 -0.27 -11.59 -2.94
N PHE A 49 0.23 -11.42 -4.16
CA PHE A 49 -0.56 -10.89 -5.27
C PHE A 49 -1.61 -11.87 -5.77
N ALA A 50 -1.35 -13.18 -5.72
CA ALA A 50 -2.35 -14.20 -6.03
C ALA A 50 -3.50 -14.23 -4.99
N GLU A 51 -3.18 -14.00 -3.72
CA GLU A 51 -4.15 -13.93 -2.63
C GLU A 51 -4.92 -12.59 -2.62
N ASN A 52 -4.34 -11.52 -3.16
CA ASN A 52 -4.91 -10.17 -3.18
C ASN A 52 -4.90 -9.59 -4.61
N PRO A 53 -5.78 -10.09 -5.52
CA PRO A 53 -5.77 -9.75 -6.94
C PRO A 53 -6.25 -8.31 -7.28
N ASP A 54 -6.69 -7.55 -6.28
CA ASP A 54 -7.08 -6.14 -6.44
C ASP A 54 -6.13 -5.17 -5.73
N PHE A 55 -5.04 -5.68 -5.12
CA PHE A 55 -4.19 -4.90 -4.21
C PHE A 55 -3.49 -3.71 -4.86
N LEU A 56 -3.20 -3.70 -6.17
CA LEU A 56 -2.66 -2.52 -6.86
C LEU A 56 -3.62 -2.04 -7.94
N SER A 57 -4.92 -2.26 -7.77
CA SER A 57 -5.94 -1.96 -8.80
C SER A 57 -6.01 -0.47 -9.17
N GLU A 58 -5.63 0.42 -8.26
CA GLU A 58 -5.51 1.86 -8.53
C GLU A 58 -4.32 2.23 -9.43
N PHE A 59 -3.41 1.28 -9.66
CA PHE A 59 -2.26 1.42 -10.52
C PHE A 59 -2.39 0.49 -11.74
N GLN A 60 -1.97 0.96 -12.90
CA GLN A 60 -2.01 0.16 -14.14
C GLN A 60 -0.86 -0.86 -14.16
N VAL A 61 -0.91 -1.83 -13.26
CA VAL A 61 0.12 -2.86 -13.06
C VAL A 61 -0.43 -4.22 -13.49
N SER A 62 0.33 -4.94 -14.30
CA SER A 62 0.08 -6.37 -14.55
C SER A 62 0.93 -7.20 -13.60
N TYR A 63 0.34 -8.26 -13.03
CA TYR A 63 1.04 -9.24 -12.19
C TYR A 63 2.18 -9.96 -12.90
N ASP A 64 2.17 -10.01 -14.24
CA ASP A 64 3.28 -10.58 -15.01
C ASP A 64 4.59 -9.76 -14.87
N ASN A 65 4.47 -8.51 -14.39
CA ASN A 65 5.55 -7.54 -14.30
C ASN A 65 5.94 -7.20 -12.85
N ILE A 66 5.68 -8.07 -11.87
CA ILE A 66 6.03 -7.84 -10.45
C ILE A 66 7.51 -7.46 -10.28
N ASP A 67 8.42 -8.02 -11.09
CA ASP A 67 9.85 -7.66 -11.02
C ASP A 67 10.12 -6.18 -11.37
N LEU A 68 9.28 -5.53 -12.19
CA LEU A 68 9.37 -4.08 -12.44
C LEU A 68 8.99 -3.26 -11.20
N LEU A 69 8.11 -3.76 -10.34
CA LEU A 69 7.73 -3.05 -9.10
C LEU A 69 8.91 -2.88 -8.15
N LYS A 70 9.99 -3.67 -8.27
CA LYS A 70 11.23 -3.46 -7.49
C LYS A 70 11.99 -2.21 -7.94
N ASP A 71 11.81 -1.78 -9.19
CA ASP A 71 12.44 -0.58 -9.73
C ASP A 71 11.76 0.70 -9.19
N LYS A 72 12.55 1.58 -8.57
CA LYS A 72 12.07 2.84 -7.99
C LYS A 72 11.58 3.83 -9.04
N MET A 73 12.23 3.89 -10.21
CA MET A 73 11.78 4.76 -11.31
C MET A 73 10.41 4.30 -11.82
N TYR A 74 10.20 2.98 -11.96
CA TYR A 74 8.92 2.44 -12.40
C TYR A 74 7.78 2.84 -11.44
N ARG A 75 7.94 2.65 -10.13
CA ARG A 75 6.94 3.07 -9.13
C ARG A 75 6.66 4.56 -9.16
N ASN A 76 7.70 5.39 -9.33
CA ASN A 76 7.52 6.84 -9.47
C ASN A 76 6.71 7.22 -10.73
N ILE A 77 6.87 6.48 -11.82
CA ILE A 77 6.06 6.68 -13.04
C ILE A 77 4.61 6.32 -12.75
N LEU A 78 4.34 5.19 -12.10
CA LEU A 78 2.98 4.77 -11.72
C LEU A 78 2.27 5.82 -10.86
N ARG A 79 2.96 6.38 -9.85
CA ARG A 79 2.41 7.48 -9.02
C ARG A 79 2.07 8.72 -9.85
N LYS A 80 2.92 9.09 -10.81
CA LYS A 80 2.64 10.21 -11.72
C LYS A 80 1.42 9.93 -12.61
N VAL A 81 1.32 8.72 -13.17
CA VAL A 81 0.18 8.32 -14.01
C VAL A 81 -1.13 8.38 -13.22
N LYS A 82 -1.16 7.82 -12.00
CA LYS A 82 -2.31 7.91 -11.08
C LYS A 82 -2.71 9.36 -10.81
N LYS A 83 -1.74 10.22 -10.51
CA LYS A 83 -1.97 11.65 -10.28
C LYS A 83 -2.58 12.34 -11.52
N TYR A 84 -2.01 12.11 -12.71
CA TYR A 84 -2.54 12.70 -13.95
C TYR A 84 -3.95 12.22 -14.28
N ALA A 85 -4.25 10.94 -14.03
CA ALA A 85 -5.60 10.39 -14.22
C ALA A 85 -6.62 11.12 -13.32
N ALA A 86 -6.30 11.33 -12.05
CA ALA A 86 -7.16 12.05 -11.11
C ALA A 86 -7.33 13.54 -11.46
N GLU A 87 -6.31 14.19 -12.05
CA GLU A 87 -6.36 15.59 -12.47
C GLU A 87 -7.19 15.80 -13.75
N GLY A 88 -7.21 14.82 -14.67
CA GLY A 88 -7.92 14.88 -15.94
C GLY A 88 -9.43 14.61 -15.88
N GLU A 89 -9.95 14.25 -14.70
CA GLU A 89 -11.38 14.00 -14.45
C GLU A 89 -12.14 15.22 -13.91
N ASN A 90 -11.49 16.39 -13.80
CA ASN A 90 -12.11 17.68 -13.42
C ASN A 90 -12.53 18.53 -14.62
#